data_AF-A0A928WHP3-F1
#
_entry.id   AF-A0A928WHP3-F1
#
_cell.length_a   1.000
_cell.length_b   1.000
_cell.length_c   1.000
_cell.angle_alpha   90.00
_cell.angle_beta   90.00
_cell.angle_gamma   90.00
#
_symmetry.space_group_name_H-M   'P 1'
#
loop_
_entity.id
_entity.type
_entity.pdbx_description
1 polymer ?
#
loop_
_entity_poly.entity_id
_entity_poly.type
_entity_poly.pdbx_seq_one_letter_code
_entity_poly.pdbx_strand_id
1 'polypeptide(L)'
;MNKTSWFPSWLPCPLSWMMAIRLAIPAYFGATVVFGFEFWRYSLVGSFLAITDIDSSIFFLIVSIIALLLALIWFLILTGIYKLLLKIMWSNPPQWLKLPEFRLLVIRDFGILMLSILPIVGIFAIHILLITNLQYTYNNLRTPRLTYDILLLRFWWIWLISAAHLYQVFMNKLLIIKNMKLFIKRTSK
;
A
#
# COMPACT_ATOMS: atom_id res chain seq x y z
N MET A 1 27.29 -22.98 14.75
CA MET A 1 27.13 -21.73 15.54
C MET A 1 25.99 -20.92 14.96
N ASN A 2 24.85 -20.92 15.65
CA ASN A 2 23.61 -20.26 15.21
C ASN A 2 23.76 -18.75 15.45
N LYS A 3 23.91 -17.95 14.39
CA LYS A 3 23.80 -16.50 14.51
C LYS A 3 22.33 -16.18 14.77
N THR A 4 21.91 -16.23 16.03
CA THR A 4 20.65 -15.65 16.49
C THR A 4 20.66 -14.19 16.05
N SER A 5 19.90 -13.88 14.99
CA SER A 5 19.73 -12.51 14.56
C SER A 5 19.22 -11.72 15.76
N TRP A 6 19.95 -10.68 16.17
CA TRP A 6 19.58 -9.76 17.24
C TRP A 6 18.27 -8.99 16.96
N PHE A 7 17.62 -9.29 15.83
CA PHE A 7 16.35 -8.74 15.46
C PHE A 7 15.21 -9.58 16.06
N PRO A 8 14.31 -8.96 16.82
CA PRO A 8 13.10 -9.63 17.31
C PRO A 8 12.31 -10.22 16.14
N SER A 9 11.84 -11.46 16.28
CA SER A 9 11.12 -12.18 15.22
C SER A 9 9.80 -11.51 14.81
N TRP A 10 9.24 -10.68 15.69
CA TRP A 10 8.03 -9.89 15.45
C TRP A 10 8.29 -8.59 14.67
N LEU A 11 9.55 -8.13 14.55
CA LEU A 11 9.91 -6.96 13.75
C LEU A 11 10.27 -7.36 12.32
N PRO A 12 9.87 -6.56 11.30
CA PRO A 12 10.36 -6.75 9.95
C PRO A 12 11.88 -6.63 9.89
N CYS A 13 12.50 -7.44 9.03
CA CYS A 13 13.94 -7.37 8.84
C CYS A 13 14.34 -5.99 8.27
N PRO A 14 15.57 -5.52 8.52
CA PRO A 14 16.03 -4.21 8.04
C PRO A 14 15.85 -3.99 6.53
N LEU A 15 15.97 -5.06 5.74
CA LEU A 15 15.78 -5.01 4.30
C LEU A 15 14.33 -4.67 3.91
N SER A 16 13.34 -5.21 4.62
CA SER A 16 11.93 -4.88 4.40
C SER A 16 11.60 -3.44 4.76
N TRP A 17 12.19 -2.93 5.85
CA TRP A 17 12.10 -1.52 6.22
C TRP A 17 12.68 -0.61 5.16
N MET A 18 13.87 -0.94 4.65
CA MET A 18 14.51 -0.20 3.57
C MET A 18 13.64 -0.17 2.29
N MET A 19 13.00 -1.29 1.94
CA MET A 19 12.07 -1.34 0.81
C MET A 19 10.81 -0.49 1.05
N ALA A 20 10.24 -0.51 2.26
CA ALA A 20 9.09 0.31 2.64
C ALA A 20 9.42 1.81 2.61
N ILE A 21 10.59 2.21 3.09
CA ILE A 21 11.07 3.60 3.00
C ILE A 21 11.25 4.01 1.54
N ARG A 22 11.84 3.13 0.71
CA ARG A 22 11.95 3.40 -0.73
C ARG A 22 10.58 3.60 -1.39
N LEU A 23 9.56 2.82 -0.99
CA LEU A 23 8.19 2.98 -1.47
C LEU A 23 7.55 4.29 -0.98
N ALA A 24 7.85 4.69 0.25
CA ALA A 24 7.31 5.90 0.86
C ALA A 24 7.64 7.16 0.06
N ILE A 25 8.80 7.21 -0.59
CA ILE A 25 9.24 8.35 -1.40
C ILE A 25 8.22 8.66 -2.52
N PRO A 26 7.99 7.81 -3.54
CA PRO A 26 6.97 8.08 -4.55
C PRO A 26 5.54 8.02 -4.00
N ALA A 27 5.29 7.28 -2.91
CA ALA A 27 3.95 7.18 -2.34
C ALA A 27 3.47 8.49 -1.70
N TYR A 28 4.29 9.13 -0.86
CA TYR A 28 3.94 10.35 -0.12
C TYR A 28 4.32 11.63 -0.86
N PHE A 29 5.41 11.64 -1.63
CA PHE A 29 5.84 12.85 -2.34
C PHE A 29 4.83 13.30 -3.40
N GLY A 30 3.92 12.43 -3.81
CA GLY A 30 2.80 12.85 -4.63
C GLY A 30 1.47 12.28 -4.20
N ALA A 31 1.14 12.16 -2.91
CA ALA A 31 -0.24 11.86 -2.50
C ALA A 31 -0.87 10.59 -3.15
N THR A 32 -0.07 9.63 -3.61
CA THR A 32 -0.57 8.35 -4.18
C THR A 32 -1.40 7.61 -3.14
N VAL A 33 -1.02 7.76 -1.86
CA VAL A 33 -1.74 7.23 -0.71
C VAL A 33 -3.17 7.80 -0.62
N VAL A 34 -3.42 9.04 -1.05
CA VAL A 34 -4.77 9.65 -1.05
C VAL A 34 -5.66 8.96 -2.08
N PHE A 35 -5.17 8.77 -3.31
CA PHE A 35 -5.93 8.03 -4.33
C PHE A 35 -6.16 6.57 -3.93
N GLY A 36 -5.16 5.94 -3.31
CA GLY A 36 -5.30 4.59 -2.77
C GLY A 36 -6.32 4.49 -1.62
N PHE A 37 -6.40 5.52 -0.78
CA PHE A 37 -7.41 5.63 0.27
C PHE A 37 -8.82 5.82 -0.31
N GLU A 38 -8.97 6.68 -1.32
CA GLU A 38 -10.26 6.89 -2.01
C GLU A 38 -10.75 5.60 -2.67
N PHE A 39 -9.87 4.83 -3.32
CA PHE A 39 -10.20 3.50 -3.82
C PHE A 39 -10.84 2.62 -2.73
N TRP A 40 -10.17 2.50 -1.58
CA TRP A 40 -10.68 1.67 -0.50
C TRP A 40 -12.00 2.20 0.09
N ARG A 41 -12.13 3.52 0.22
CA ARG A 41 -13.36 4.16 0.70
C ARG A 41 -14.54 3.87 -0.21
N TYR A 42 -14.39 4.07 -1.51
CA TYR A 42 -15.46 3.80 -2.48
C TYR A 42 -15.75 2.31 -2.60
N SER A 43 -14.72 1.44 -2.52
CA SER A 43 -14.90 0.00 -2.48
C SER A 43 -15.74 -0.43 -1.28
N LEU A 44 -15.44 0.09 -0.07
CA LEU A 44 -16.20 -0.23 1.13
C LEU A 44 -17.66 0.21 1.01
N VAL A 45 -17.90 1.46 0.59
CA VAL A 45 -19.26 1.97 0.41
C VAL A 45 -20.03 1.15 -0.63
N GLY A 46 -19.42 0.84 -1.77
CA GLY A 46 -20.03 0.01 -2.81
C GLY A 46 -20.35 -1.40 -2.31
N SER A 47 -19.45 -2.03 -1.55
CA SER A 47 -19.70 -3.35 -0.96
C SER A 47 -20.82 -3.33 0.09
N PHE A 48 -20.89 -2.31 0.95
CA PHE A 48 -22.01 -2.17 1.90
C PHE A 48 -23.34 -2.00 1.17
N LEU A 49 -23.39 -1.17 0.13
CA LEU A 49 -24.61 -0.94 -0.65
C LEU A 49 -25.06 -2.18 -1.43
N ALA A 50 -24.11 -2.99 -1.91
CA ALA A 50 -24.38 -4.25 -2.59
C ALA A 50 -25.04 -5.28 -1.66
N ILE A 51 -24.65 -5.31 -0.38
CA ILE A 51 -25.27 -6.20 0.63
C ILE A 51 -26.72 -5.77 0.92
N THR A 52 -27.02 -4.47 0.79
CA THR A 52 -28.36 -3.92 1.03
C THR A 52 -29.25 -3.87 -0.22
N ASP A 53 -28.83 -4.47 -1.34
CA ASP A 53 -29.55 -4.47 -2.63
C ASP A 53 -29.94 -3.07 -3.13
N ILE A 54 -29.06 -2.08 -2.93
CA ILE A 54 -29.27 -0.73 -3.43
C ILE A 54 -28.58 -0.58 -4.80
N ASP A 55 -29.34 -0.13 -5.81
CA ASP A 55 -28.88 0.06 -7.21
C ASP A 55 -27.63 0.93 -7.36
N SER A 56 -27.39 1.84 -6.40
CA SER A 56 -26.21 2.71 -6.40
C SER A 56 -24.87 1.99 -6.12
N SER A 57 -24.89 0.72 -5.69
CA SER A 57 -23.68 -0.08 -5.42
C SER A 57 -22.73 -0.17 -6.62
N ILE A 58 -23.28 -0.38 -7.82
CA ILE A 58 -22.50 -0.48 -9.07
C ILE A 58 -21.77 0.83 -9.35
N PHE A 59 -22.42 1.97 -9.14
CA PHE A 59 -21.80 3.28 -9.33
C PHE A 59 -20.57 3.46 -8.43
N PHE A 60 -20.67 3.13 -7.14
CA PHE A 60 -19.53 3.24 -6.21
C PHE A 60 -18.38 2.28 -6.55
N LEU A 61 -18.68 1.07 -7.03
CA LEU A 61 -17.66 0.14 -7.50
C LEU A 61 -16.94 0.65 -8.76
N ILE A 62 -17.67 1.26 -9.70
CA ILE A 62 -17.07 1.89 -10.88
C ILE A 62 -16.15 3.05 -10.47
N VAL A 63 -16.62 3.93 -9.57
CA VAL A 63 -15.81 5.05 -9.05
C VAL A 63 -14.56 4.55 -8.32
N SER A 64 -14.67 3.43 -7.58
CA SER A 64 -13.53 2.76 -6.96
C SER A 64 -12.49 2.32 -7.99
N ILE A 65 -12.90 1.65 -9.07
CA ILE A 65 -12.00 1.23 -10.15
C ILE A 65 -11.31 2.44 -10.80
N ILE A 66 -12.05 3.53 -11.03
CA ILE A 66 -11.48 4.78 -11.56
C ILE A 66 -10.42 5.34 -10.59
N ALA A 67 -10.69 5.35 -9.29
CA ALA A 67 -9.72 5.79 -8.28
C ALA A 67 -8.46 4.91 -8.25
N LEU A 68 -8.60 3.59 -8.42
CA LEU A 68 -7.46 2.66 -8.52
C LEU A 68 -6.60 2.94 -9.75
N LEU A 69 -7.24 3.17 -10.91
CA LEU A 69 -6.53 3.49 -12.15
C LEU A 69 -5.80 4.83 -12.03
N LEU A 70 -6.44 5.84 -11.45
CA LEU A 70 -5.81 7.12 -11.15
C LEU A 70 -4.62 6.96 -10.20
N ALA A 71 -4.76 6.17 -9.13
CA ALA A 71 -3.67 5.86 -8.21
C ALA A 71 -2.48 5.21 -8.95
N LEU A 72 -2.75 4.27 -9.85
CA LEU A 72 -1.72 3.59 -10.62
C LEU A 72 -1.01 4.54 -11.59
N ILE A 73 -1.76 5.31 -12.38
CA ILE A 73 -1.19 6.27 -13.33
C ILE A 73 -0.32 7.28 -12.58
N TRP A 74 -0.84 7.80 -11.47
CA TRP A 74 -0.13 8.77 -10.65
C TRP A 74 1.15 8.20 -10.02
N PHE A 75 1.08 6.97 -9.50
CA PHE A 75 2.26 6.24 -9.02
C PHE A 75 3.32 6.06 -10.11
N LEU A 76 2.93 5.71 -11.33
CA LEU A 76 3.85 5.54 -12.45
C LEU A 76 4.52 6.86 -12.86
N ILE A 77 3.77 7.96 -12.86
CA ILE A 77 4.32 9.30 -13.12
C ILE A 77 5.37 9.65 -12.06
N LEU A 78 5.03 9.50 -10.78
CA LEU A 78 5.93 9.87 -9.67
C LEU A 78 7.17 9.00 -9.59
N THR A 79 7.03 7.68 -9.82
CA THR A 79 8.19 6.79 -9.90
C THR A 79 9.08 7.11 -11.11
N GLY A 80 8.49 7.53 -12.23
CA GLY A 80 9.21 8.08 -13.38
C GLY A 80 9.99 9.35 -13.04
N ILE A 81 9.35 10.32 -12.41
CA ILE A 81 9.97 11.57 -11.95
C ILE A 81 11.10 11.27 -10.96
N TYR A 82 10.87 10.41 -9.97
CA TYR A 82 11.87 10.00 -8.99
C TYR A 82 13.09 9.34 -9.66
N LYS A 83 12.87 8.48 -10.66
CA LYS A 83 13.96 7.87 -11.43
C LYS A 83 14.79 8.92 -12.19
N LEU A 84 14.15 9.92 -12.78
CA LEU A 84 14.82 11.03 -13.45
C LEU A 84 15.63 11.87 -12.46
N LEU A 85 15.04 12.20 -11.31
CA LEU A 85 15.68 12.96 -10.25
C LEU A 85 16.92 12.23 -9.70
N LEU A 86 16.82 10.91 -9.47
CA LEU A 86 17.97 10.09 -9.09
C LEU A 86 19.09 10.13 -10.13
N LYS A 87 18.75 10.13 -11.43
CA LYS A 87 19.74 10.19 -12.51
C LYS A 87 20.44 11.55 -12.60
N ILE A 88 19.73 12.63 -12.28
CA ILE A 88 20.30 13.99 -12.24
C ILE A 88 21.23 14.14 -11.03
N MET A 89 20.81 13.66 -9.86
CA MET A 89 21.58 13.81 -8.63
C MET A 89 22.77 12.84 -8.53
N TRP A 90 22.68 11.66 -9.15
CA TRP A 90 23.74 10.65 -9.12
C TRP A 90 23.97 10.01 -10.49
N SER A 91 25.22 10.04 -10.96
CA SER A 91 25.64 9.25 -12.12
C SER A 91 25.49 7.74 -11.88
N ASN A 92 25.64 7.28 -10.63
CA ASN A 92 25.36 5.91 -10.22
C ASN A 92 24.71 5.88 -8.81
N PRO A 93 23.37 5.81 -8.70
CA PRO A 93 22.70 5.90 -7.41
C PRO A 93 22.96 4.67 -6.53
N PRO A 94 22.88 4.79 -5.20
CA PRO A 94 22.97 3.66 -4.27
C PRO A 94 21.95 2.56 -4.60
N GLN A 95 22.34 1.29 -4.46
CA GLN A 95 21.48 0.15 -4.81
C GLN A 95 20.13 0.15 -4.07
N TRP A 96 20.10 0.66 -2.84
CA TRP A 96 18.88 0.73 -2.03
C TRP A 96 17.89 1.80 -2.49
N LEU A 97 18.36 2.85 -3.19
CA LEU A 97 17.53 3.91 -3.77
C LEU A 97 17.01 3.53 -5.17
N LYS A 98 17.68 2.60 -5.87
CA LYS A 98 17.28 2.14 -7.20
C LYS A 98 15.88 1.51 -7.13
N LEU A 99 15.01 1.94 -8.02
CA LEU A 99 13.72 1.32 -8.26
C LEU A 99 13.91 -0.06 -8.92
N PRO A 100 13.04 -1.03 -8.60
CA PRO A 100 13.05 -2.32 -9.27
C PRO A 100 12.60 -2.20 -10.74
N GLU A 101 12.69 -3.31 -11.47
CA GLU A 101 12.11 -3.44 -12.81
C GLU A 101 10.61 -3.14 -12.81
N PHE A 102 10.11 -2.61 -13.94
CA PHE A 102 8.72 -2.16 -14.08
C PHE A 102 7.68 -3.21 -13.65
N ARG A 103 7.88 -4.48 -14.04
CA ARG A 103 6.97 -5.57 -13.66
C ARG A 103 6.87 -5.76 -12.15
N LEU A 104 8.01 -5.71 -11.44
CA LEU A 104 8.05 -5.81 -9.98
C LEU A 104 7.49 -4.54 -9.33
N LEU A 105 7.75 -3.37 -9.92
CA LEU A 105 7.21 -2.09 -9.45
C LEU A 105 5.67 -2.11 -9.45
N VAL A 106 5.05 -2.57 -10.53
CA VAL A 106 3.58 -2.61 -10.65
C VAL A 106 2.98 -3.75 -9.80
N ILE A 107 3.48 -4.97 -9.90
CA ILE A 107 2.84 -6.11 -9.23
C ILE A 107 3.10 -6.08 -7.71
N ARG A 108 4.34 -5.84 -7.31
CA ARG A 108 4.74 -5.90 -5.90
C ARG A 108 4.59 -4.55 -5.22
N ASP A 109 5.22 -3.50 -5.74
CA ASP A 109 5.32 -2.23 -5.00
C ASP A 109 3.99 -1.47 -4.97
N PHE A 110 3.28 -1.38 -6.10
CA PHE A 110 1.93 -0.80 -6.11
C PHE A 110 0.92 -1.68 -5.36
N GLY A 111 0.99 -3.01 -5.50
CA GLY A 111 0.15 -3.93 -4.73
C GLY A 111 0.35 -3.76 -3.22
N ILE A 112 1.60 -3.68 -2.76
CA ILE A 112 1.92 -3.42 -1.35
C ILE A 112 1.42 -2.04 -0.92
N LEU A 113 1.61 -1.01 -1.74
CA LEU A 113 1.12 0.35 -1.46
C LEU A 113 -0.39 0.36 -1.20
N MET A 114 -1.16 -0.32 -2.05
CA MET A 114 -2.62 -0.38 -1.91
C MET A 114 -3.02 -1.19 -0.68
N LEU A 115 -2.42 -2.36 -0.47
CA LEU A 115 -2.75 -3.23 0.67
C LEU A 115 -2.34 -2.61 2.02
N SER A 116 -1.24 -1.86 2.08
CA SER A 116 -0.77 -1.24 3.33
C SER A 116 -1.63 -0.06 3.78
N ILE A 117 -2.58 0.41 2.96
CA ILE A 117 -3.56 1.45 3.32
C ILE A 117 -4.72 0.86 4.15
N LEU A 118 -4.95 -0.46 4.06
CA LEU A 118 -6.07 -1.14 4.74
C LEU A 118 -6.16 -0.87 6.25
N PRO A 119 -5.07 -0.89 7.04
CA PRO A 119 -5.15 -0.60 8.47
C PRO A 119 -5.68 0.81 8.76
N ILE A 120 -5.28 1.80 7.96
CA ILE A 120 -5.75 3.19 8.10
C ILE A 120 -7.24 3.28 7.73
N VAL A 121 -7.63 2.61 6.65
CA VAL A 121 -9.03 2.51 6.23
C VAL A 121 -9.88 1.82 7.30
N GLY A 122 -9.37 0.79 7.97
CA GLY A 122 -10.05 0.12 9.08
C GLY A 122 -10.26 1.05 10.26
N ILE A 123 -9.23 1.79 10.68
CA ILE A 123 -9.34 2.83 11.72
C ILE A 123 -10.40 3.87 11.33
N PHE A 124 -10.38 4.30 10.06
CA PHE A 124 -11.35 5.25 9.53
C PHE A 124 -12.79 4.71 9.56
N ALA A 125 -13.00 3.48 9.13
CA ALA A 125 -14.30 2.83 9.15
C ALA A 125 -14.83 2.71 10.59
N ILE A 126 -14.00 2.28 11.54
CA ILE A 126 -14.36 2.23 12.97
C ILE A 126 -14.71 3.63 13.48
N HIS A 127 -13.92 4.64 13.13
CA HIS A 127 -14.17 6.02 13.56
C HIS A 127 -15.50 6.55 13.03
N ILE A 128 -15.81 6.30 11.75
CA ILE A 128 -17.12 6.61 11.18
C ILE A 128 -18.22 5.84 11.90
N LEU A 129 -18.11 4.53 12.08
CA LEU A 129 -19.15 3.71 12.72
C LEU A 129 -19.43 4.13 14.17
N LEU A 130 -18.39 4.46 14.93
CA LEU A 130 -18.53 4.94 16.31
C LEU A 130 -19.18 6.32 16.39
N ILE A 131 -18.87 7.23 15.45
CA ILE A 131 -19.44 8.58 15.42
C ILE A 131 -20.85 8.59 14.82
N THR A 132 -21.12 7.76 13.81
CA THR A 132 -22.43 7.68 13.14
C THR A 132 -23.50 7.04 14.02
N ASN A 133 -23.14 6.20 15.00
CA ASN A 133 -24.05 5.80 16.08
C ASN A 133 -24.53 6.97 16.96
N LEU A 134 -23.89 8.14 16.87
CA LEU A 134 -24.22 9.32 17.68
C LEU A 134 -24.98 10.42 16.93
N GLN A 135 -25.04 10.44 15.60
CA GLN A 135 -25.95 11.29 14.84
C GLN A 135 -25.90 10.94 13.35
N TYR A 136 -27.02 10.40 12.85
CA TYR A 136 -27.26 10.19 11.44
C TYR A 136 -27.39 11.54 10.72
N THR A 137 -26.44 11.87 9.86
CA THR A 137 -26.79 12.66 8.67
C THR A 137 -25.86 12.29 7.52
N TYR A 138 -26.46 11.81 6.44
CA TYR A 138 -25.86 11.53 5.13
C TYR A 138 -24.96 12.67 4.61
N ASN A 139 -25.15 13.90 5.11
CA ASN A 139 -24.33 15.07 4.82
C ASN A 139 -22.88 14.99 5.35
N ASN A 140 -22.58 14.15 6.34
CA ASN A 140 -21.21 14.00 6.87
C ASN A 140 -20.32 13.05 6.05
N LEU A 141 -20.84 12.28 5.09
CA LEU A 141 -19.95 11.63 4.09
C LEU A 141 -19.31 12.66 3.13
N ARG A 142 -19.81 13.90 3.17
CA ARG A 142 -19.30 15.06 2.45
C ARG A 142 -18.30 15.90 3.27
N THR A 143 -17.90 15.46 4.49
CA THR A 143 -16.92 16.19 5.32
C THR A 143 -15.60 16.43 4.58
N PRO A 144 -14.94 17.57 4.85
CA PRO A 144 -13.99 18.18 3.92
C PRO A 144 -12.70 17.36 3.83
N ARG A 145 -12.25 17.16 2.60
CA ARG A 145 -10.98 16.55 2.15
C ARG A 145 -9.80 16.77 3.11
N LEU A 146 -9.72 17.96 3.69
CA LEU A 146 -8.71 18.39 4.66
C LEU A 146 -8.60 17.48 5.90
N THR A 147 -9.72 16.94 6.39
CA THR A 147 -9.73 16.06 7.58
C THR A 147 -9.11 14.69 7.27
N TYR A 148 -9.30 14.20 6.04
CA TYR A 148 -8.75 12.91 5.59
C TYR A 148 -7.25 13.02 5.32
N ASP A 149 -6.81 14.13 4.73
CA ASP A 149 -5.39 14.37 4.49
C ASP A 149 -4.62 14.44 5.82
N ILE A 150 -5.17 15.12 6.84
CA ILE A 150 -4.59 15.16 8.18
C ILE A 150 -4.57 13.77 8.83
N LEU A 151 -5.62 12.96 8.66
CA LEU A 151 -5.69 11.61 9.20
C LEU A 151 -4.64 10.69 8.55
N LEU A 152 -4.53 10.73 7.22
CA LEU A 152 -3.53 9.99 6.45
C LEU A 152 -2.11 10.39 6.83
N LEU A 153 -1.87 11.69 7.02
CA LEU A 153 -0.58 12.20 7.46
C LEU A 153 -0.29 11.83 8.92
N ARG A 154 -1.31 11.77 9.80
CA ARG A 154 -1.15 11.38 11.21
C ARG A 154 -0.83 9.90 11.38
N PHE A 155 -1.42 9.04 10.55
CA PHE A 155 -1.27 7.59 10.61
C PHE A 155 -0.28 7.03 9.58
N TRP A 156 0.57 7.88 8.99
CA TRP A 156 1.56 7.48 8.00
C TRP A 156 2.52 6.38 8.48
N TRP A 157 2.86 6.40 9.77
CA TRP A 157 3.72 5.40 10.39
C TRP A 157 3.06 4.01 10.45
N ILE A 158 1.73 3.95 10.58
CA ILE A 158 0.97 2.68 10.51
C ILE A 158 1.08 2.09 9.11
N TRP A 159 0.89 2.92 8.08
CA TRP A 159 1.08 2.50 6.69
C TRP A 159 2.50 1.98 6.46
N LEU A 160 3.52 2.66 6.99
CA LEU A 160 4.92 2.26 6.81
C LEU A 160 5.21 0.91 7.47
N ILE A 161 4.75 0.70 8.70
CA ILE A 161 4.86 -0.59 9.41
C ILE A 161 4.15 -1.69 8.62
N SER A 162 2.92 -1.42 8.16
CA SER A 162 2.15 -2.37 7.37
C SER A 162 2.86 -2.74 6.06
N ALA A 163 3.44 -1.75 5.37
CA ALA A 163 4.20 -1.99 4.15
C ALA A 163 5.45 -2.85 4.43
N ALA A 164 6.18 -2.57 5.52
CA ALA A 164 7.35 -3.36 5.91
C ALA A 164 7.00 -4.83 6.20
N HIS A 165 5.88 -5.10 6.87
CA HIS A 165 5.39 -6.47 7.08
C HIS A 165 5.00 -7.14 5.76
N LEU A 166 4.29 -6.45 4.87
CA LEU A 166 3.94 -7.01 3.56
C LEU A 166 5.18 -7.34 2.71
N TYR A 167 6.22 -6.50 2.75
CA TYR A 167 7.51 -6.80 2.12
C TYR A 167 8.18 -8.04 2.73
N GLN A 168 8.16 -8.20 4.05
CA GLN A 168 8.70 -9.39 4.72
C GLN A 168 7.97 -10.67 4.29
N VAL A 169 6.62 -10.63 4.25
CA VAL A 169 5.79 -11.75 3.79
C VAL A 169 6.12 -12.11 2.34
N PHE A 170 6.22 -11.11 1.47
CA PHE A 170 6.55 -11.31 0.05
C PHE A 170 7.93 -11.97 -0.12
N MET A 171 8.95 -11.50 0.61
CA MET A 171 10.29 -12.07 0.52
C MET A 171 10.38 -13.48 1.09
N ASN A 172 9.69 -13.77 2.19
CA ASN A 172 9.61 -15.11 2.76
C ASN A 172 8.97 -16.09 1.76
N LYS A 173 7.90 -15.67 1.07
CA LYS A 173 7.24 -16.50 0.04
C LYS A 173 8.18 -16.82 -1.13
N LEU A 174 8.95 -15.84 -1.60
CA LEU A 174 9.95 -16.07 -2.67
C LEU A 174 11.07 -17.02 -2.24
N LEU A 175 11.54 -16.92 -1.00
CA LEU A 175 12.54 -17.84 -0.44
C LEU A 175 12.03 -19.28 -0.40
N ILE A 176 10.79 -19.49 0.04
CA ILE A 176 10.15 -20.81 0.08
C ILE A 176 10.06 -21.40 -1.33
N ILE A 177 9.58 -20.63 -2.31
CA ILE A 177 9.46 -21.08 -3.71
C ILE A 177 10.84 -21.45 -4.28
N LYS A 178 11.88 -20.65 -4.00
CA LYS A 178 13.24 -20.93 -4.47
C LYS A 178 13.79 -22.22 -3.88
N ASN A 179 13.61 -22.43 -2.58
CA ASN A 179 14.06 -23.64 -1.88
C ASN A 179 13.32 -24.89 -2.39
N MET A 180 12.01 -24.78 -2.64
CA MET A 180 11.21 -25.86 -3.21
C MET A 180 11.68 -26.24 -4.62
N LYS A 181 11.98 -25.26 -5.49
CA LYS A 181 12.55 -25.52 -6.82
C LYS A 181 13.91 -26.21 -6.75
N LEU A 182 14.77 -25.80 -5.82
CA LEU A 182 16.07 -26.43 -5.61
C LEU A 182 15.94 -27.86 -5.08
N PHE A 183 14.96 -28.12 -4.21
CA PHE A 183 14.65 -29.44 -3.70
C PHE A 183 14.20 -30.39 -4.82
N ILE A 184 13.21 -29.98 -5.63
CA ILE A 184 12.72 -30.77 -6.78
C ILE A 184 13.85 -31.11 -7.76
N LYS A 185 14.74 -30.15 -8.04
CA LYS A 185 15.90 -30.36 -8.92
C LYS A 185 16.93 -31.33 -8.33
N ARG A 186 17.01 -31.48 -7.01
CA ARG A 186 17.91 -32.43 -6.34
C ARG A 186 17.34 -33.84 -6.30
N THR A 187 16.02 -33.98 -6.21
CA THR A 187 15.32 -35.28 -6.15
C THR A 187 15.04 -35.87 -7.54
N SER A 188 15.23 -35.11 -8.61
CA SER A 188 15.06 -35.57 -10.01
C SER A 188 16.37 -36.07 -10.64
N LYS A 189 17.40 -36.34 -9.84
CA LYS A 189 18.67 -36.97 -10.23
C LYS A 189 18.81 -38.26 -9.44
#